data_AF-A0A7X8IQ63-F1
#
_entry.id   AF-A0A7X8IQ63-F1
#
_cell.length_a   1.000
_cell.length_b   1.000
_cell.length_c   1.000
_cell.angle_alpha   90.00
_cell.angle_beta   90.00
_cell.angle_gamma   90.00
#
_symmetry.space_group_name_H-M   'P 1'
#
loop_
_entity.id
_entity.type
_entity.pdbx_description
1 polymer ?
#
loop_
_entity_poly.entity_id
_entity_poly.type
_entity_poly.pdbx_seq_one_letter_code
_entity_poly.pdbx_strand_id
1 'polypeptide(L)'
;MNDYRQEQHIPLLTIIGVSIPLSAYARHQVLISVADSFTSTVTFIFSLLILYAGFLLIRSLLYELMLLFLKQRQETVPQAPSLVAEVVSEDMESVKPTSTTSFDYSECKRNALELRLNEELEKVKTIITYSQETLIPYISEEELKKLCEELWLFLTSQWNQDEAQAVTISSELKTIDLMHFGWNIGTPFKKKQGQAIQEVYEKLEETNTLATKNIYVLFDVKRWAEWVAWAILILVLSATVGWAVHLHSSNKTLQEQSLKYRVLRMEDKADREVYLQLDSLFESNPSKTTIRQLQQEVTQYEKALQRQAELLHQQQQLTLEQERLSHELN
;
A
#
# COMPACT_ATOMS: atom_id res chain seq x y z
N MET A 1 -7.55 12.19 19.46
CA MET A 1 -8.12 12.92 18.29
C MET A 1 -7.07 13.57 17.37
N ASN A 2 -5.79 13.68 17.77
CA ASN A 2 -4.73 14.27 16.93
C ASN A 2 -4.09 13.30 15.92
N ASP A 3 -4.21 11.98 16.14
CA ASP A 3 -3.54 10.97 15.33
C ASP A 3 -4.15 10.83 13.92
N TYR A 4 -5.48 10.92 13.83
CA TYR A 4 -6.24 10.83 12.58
C TYR A 4 -5.89 11.91 11.53
N ARG A 5 -5.39 13.07 11.96
CA ARG A 5 -5.04 14.18 11.05
C ARG A 5 -3.67 13.96 10.41
N GLN A 6 -2.72 13.37 11.14
CA GLN A 6 -1.37 13.08 10.64
C GLN A 6 -1.38 12.01 9.54
N GLU A 7 -2.14 10.93 9.73
CA GLU A 7 -2.17 9.80 8.77
C GLU A 7 -2.74 10.16 7.40
N GLN A 8 -3.59 11.19 7.31
CA GLN A 8 -4.20 11.59 6.05
C GLN A 8 -3.28 12.49 5.20
N HIS A 9 -2.33 13.20 5.82
CA HIS A 9 -1.41 14.09 5.13
C HIS A 9 -0.23 13.33 4.51
N ILE A 10 0.23 12.23 5.11
CA ILE A 10 1.36 11.41 4.62
C ILE A 10 1.14 10.88 3.19
N PRO A 11 0.02 10.21 2.85
CA PRO A 11 -0.21 9.74 1.48
C PRO A 11 -0.40 10.91 0.51
N LEU A 12 -0.99 12.02 0.95
CA LEU A 12 -1.21 13.19 0.10
C LEU A 12 0.11 13.89 -0.27
N LEU A 13 1.03 14.02 0.69
CA LEU A 13 2.34 14.63 0.49
C LEU A 13 3.25 13.77 -0.40
N THR A 14 3.14 12.45 -0.29
CA THR A 14 3.87 11.50 -1.14
C THR A 14 3.33 11.48 -2.57
N ILE A 15 2.00 11.50 -2.77
CA ILE A 15 1.36 11.64 -4.09
C ILE A 15 1.82 12.91 -4.80
N ILE A 16 1.77 14.04 -4.09
CA ILE A 16 2.25 15.33 -4.60
C ILE A 16 3.75 15.22 -4.95
N GLY A 17 4.54 14.57 -4.09
CA GLY A 17 5.97 14.37 -4.29
C GLY A 17 6.35 13.54 -5.52
N VAL A 18 5.52 12.59 -5.96
CA VAL A 18 5.80 11.75 -7.16
C VAL A 18 5.12 12.29 -8.42
N SER A 19 3.92 12.86 -8.30
CA SER A 19 3.19 13.45 -9.44
C SER A 19 3.89 14.68 -10.01
N ILE A 20 4.41 15.57 -9.15
CA ILE A 20 5.11 16.79 -9.57
C ILE A 20 6.34 16.50 -10.46
N PRO A 21 7.31 15.65 -10.07
CA PRO A 21 8.49 15.39 -10.88
C PRO A 21 8.14 14.68 -12.19
N LEU A 22 7.12 13.81 -12.19
CA LEU A 22 6.69 13.11 -13.40
C LEU A 22 6.00 14.05 -14.40
N SER A 23 5.13 14.94 -13.92
CA SER A 23 4.55 16.02 -14.71
C SER A 23 5.62 17.00 -15.20
N ALA A 24 6.62 17.31 -14.37
CA ALA A 24 7.75 18.16 -14.76
C ALA A 24 8.61 17.50 -15.85
N TYR A 25 8.79 16.19 -15.79
CA TYR A 25 9.45 15.42 -16.85
C TYR A 25 8.66 15.45 -18.16
N ALA A 26 7.33 15.23 -18.12
CA ALA A 26 6.48 15.36 -19.30
C ALA A 26 6.57 16.76 -19.92
N ARG A 27 6.57 17.81 -19.08
CA ARG A 27 6.79 19.20 -19.51
C ARG A 27 8.17 19.40 -20.16
N HIS A 28 9.22 18.82 -19.59
CA HIS A 28 10.58 18.89 -20.14
C HIS A 28 10.65 18.26 -21.54
N GLN A 29 9.99 17.13 -21.75
CA GLN A 29 9.91 16.48 -23.07
C GLN A 29 9.17 17.35 -24.10
N VAL A 30 8.08 18.01 -23.68
CA VAL A 30 7.36 18.96 -24.54
C VAL A 30 8.19 20.19 -24.85
N LEU A 31 8.94 20.75 -23.90
CA LEU A 31 9.83 21.90 -24.15
C LEU A 31 10.94 21.61 -25.18
N ILE A 32 11.43 20.36 -25.22
CA ILE A 32 12.41 19.92 -26.22
C ILE A 32 11.78 19.79 -27.61
N SER A 33 10.48 19.48 -27.68
CA SER A 33 9.77 19.14 -28.94
C SER A 33 8.97 20.31 -29.53
N VAL A 34 8.36 21.12 -28.67
CA VAL A 34 7.47 22.25 -28.97
C VAL A 34 8.00 23.44 -28.18
N ALA A 35 8.59 24.41 -28.89
CA ALA A 35 9.30 25.54 -28.29
C ALA A 35 8.39 26.56 -27.55
N ASP A 36 7.09 26.30 -27.43
CA ASP A 36 6.12 27.19 -26.80
C ASP A 36 5.92 26.90 -25.31
N SER A 37 6.30 27.87 -24.48
CA SER A 37 6.18 27.84 -23.01
C SER A 37 4.74 27.57 -22.55
N PHE A 38 3.75 28.11 -23.27
CA PHE A 38 2.32 27.95 -22.98
C PHE A 38 1.88 26.49 -23.09
N THR A 39 2.19 25.83 -24.21
CA THR A 39 1.84 24.43 -24.45
C THR A 39 2.49 23.50 -23.43
N SER A 40 3.74 23.78 -23.04
CA SER A 40 4.41 23.02 -21.98
C SER A 40 3.71 23.13 -20.62
N THR A 41 3.19 24.32 -20.30
CA THR A 41 2.52 24.61 -19.01
C THR A 41 1.16 23.96 -18.97
N VAL A 42 0.40 24.02 -20.07
CA VAL A 42 -0.88 23.32 -20.20
C VAL A 42 -0.69 21.81 -20.07
N THR A 43 0.31 21.23 -20.75
CA THR A 43 0.64 19.81 -20.65
C THR A 43 1.01 19.39 -19.22
N PHE A 44 1.76 20.24 -18.49
CA PHE A 44 2.09 20.00 -17.08
C PHE A 44 0.83 19.88 -16.22
N ILE A 45 -0.11 20.81 -16.34
CA ILE A 45 -1.35 20.82 -15.53
C ILE A 45 -2.22 19.61 -15.86
N PHE A 46 -2.44 19.30 -17.15
CA PHE A 46 -3.25 18.15 -17.55
C PHE A 46 -2.62 16.82 -17.14
N SER A 47 -1.29 16.67 -17.27
CA SER A 47 -0.61 15.45 -16.82
C SER A 47 -0.76 15.25 -15.30
N LEU A 48 -0.67 16.33 -14.52
CA LEU A 48 -0.85 16.28 -13.06
C LEU A 48 -2.27 15.85 -12.69
N LEU A 49 -3.29 16.41 -13.36
CA LEU A 49 -4.70 16.05 -13.19
C LEU A 49 -4.98 14.59 -13.53
N ILE A 50 -4.46 14.10 -14.67
CA ILE A 50 -4.66 12.73 -15.14
C ILE A 50 -3.98 11.74 -14.19
N LEU A 51 -2.75 12.03 -13.74
CA LEU A 51 -2.03 11.19 -12.78
C LEU A 51 -2.75 11.12 -11.43
N TYR A 52 -3.26 12.25 -10.95
CA TYR A 52 -4.03 12.29 -9.70
C TYR A 52 -5.35 11.51 -9.83
N ALA A 53 -6.09 11.67 -10.93
CA ALA A 53 -7.31 10.93 -11.18
C ALA A 53 -7.03 9.41 -11.31
N GLY A 54 -5.98 9.03 -12.03
CA GLY A 54 -5.54 7.63 -12.16
C GLY A 54 -5.18 7.01 -10.82
N PHE A 55 -4.48 7.75 -9.96
CA PHE A 55 -4.19 7.32 -8.59
C PHE A 55 -5.48 7.06 -7.79
N LEU A 56 -6.46 7.96 -7.85
CA LEU A 56 -7.75 7.77 -7.14
C LEU A 56 -8.49 6.52 -7.64
N LEU A 57 -8.47 6.26 -8.94
CA LEU A 57 -9.10 5.07 -9.54
C LEU A 57 -8.41 3.79 -9.09
N ILE A 58 -7.08 3.73 -9.17
CA ILE A 58 -6.28 2.58 -8.70
C ILE A 58 -6.56 2.32 -7.23
N ARG A 59 -6.56 3.38 -6.41
CA ARG A 59 -6.85 3.30 -4.98
C ARG A 59 -8.24 2.68 -4.73
N SER A 60 -9.26 3.13 -5.47
CA SER A 60 -10.63 2.62 -5.33
C SER A 60 -10.74 1.14 -5.70
N LEU A 61 -10.16 0.74 -6.83
CA LEU A 61 -10.21 -0.65 -7.31
C LEU A 61 -9.46 -1.61 -6.38
N LEU A 62 -8.33 -1.15 -5.85
CA LEU A 62 -7.51 -1.96 -4.97
C LEU A 62 -8.19 -2.22 -3.62
N TYR A 63 -8.98 -1.27 -3.12
CA TYR A 63 -9.79 -1.48 -1.92
C TYR A 63 -10.84 -2.57 -2.12
N GLU A 64 -11.58 -2.54 -3.23
CA GLU A 64 -12.58 -3.57 -3.51
C GLU A 64 -11.95 -4.95 -3.69
N LEU A 65 -10.84 -5.02 -4.43
CA LEU A 65 -10.12 -6.28 -4.63
C LEU A 65 -9.58 -6.85 -3.32
N MET A 66 -9.05 -6.00 -2.45
CA MET A 66 -8.55 -6.40 -1.13
C MET A 66 -9.67 -6.89 -0.21
N LEU A 67 -10.83 -6.22 -0.21
CA LEU A 67 -12.01 -6.67 0.54
C LEU A 67 -12.51 -8.03 0.06
N LEU A 68 -12.50 -8.28 -1.25
CA LEU A 68 -12.83 -9.59 -1.83
C LEU A 68 -11.83 -10.67 -1.37
N PHE A 69 -10.53 -10.37 -1.37
CA PHE A 69 -9.50 -11.30 -0.89
C PHE A 69 -9.63 -11.64 0.59
N LEU A 70 -9.97 -10.67 1.43
CA LEU A 70 -10.22 -10.90 2.86
C LEU A 70 -11.47 -11.76 3.07
N LYS A 71 -12.54 -11.48 2.32
CA LYS A 71 -13.78 -12.26 2.35
C LYS A 71 -13.54 -13.71 1.93
N GLN A 72 -12.75 -13.92 0.86
CA GLN A 72 -12.39 -15.25 0.38
C GLN A 72 -11.45 -16.01 1.35
N ARG A 73 -10.58 -15.30 2.07
CA ARG A 73 -9.75 -15.92 3.13
C ARG A 73 -10.58 -16.34 4.35
N GLN A 74 -11.70 -15.67 4.62
CA GLN A 74 -12.65 -16.07 5.67
C GLN A 74 -13.46 -17.32 5.30
N GLU A 75 -13.77 -17.50 4.01
CA GLU A 75 -14.52 -18.68 3.51
C GLU A 75 -13.65 -19.95 3.33
N THR A 76 -12.33 -19.85 3.44
CA THR A 76 -11.38 -20.96 3.17
C THR A 76 -10.82 -21.66 4.41
N VAL A 77 -11.42 -21.47 5.60
CA VAL A 77 -11.21 -22.42 6.70
C VAL A 77 -11.96 -23.71 6.32
N PRO A 78 -11.28 -24.85 6.13
CA PRO A 78 -11.92 -26.07 5.63
C PRO A 78 -13.07 -26.48 6.54
N GLN A 79 -14.28 -26.45 6.00
CA GLN A 79 -15.38 -27.24 6.54
C GLN A 79 -14.93 -28.70 6.45
N ALA A 80 -14.59 -29.28 7.61
CA ALA A 80 -14.07 -30.63 7.67
C ALA A 80 -15.07 -31.62 7.05
N PRO A 81 -14.61 -32.61 6.27
CA PRO A 81 -15.46 -33.44 5.45
C PRO A 81 -16.28 -34.40 6.32
N SER A 82 -17.58 -34.44 6.03
CA SER A 82 -18.45 -35.57 6.30
C SER A 82 -17.87 -36.84 5.67
N LEU A 83 -17.27 -37.71 6.49
CA LEU A 83 -16.94 -39.10 6.14
C LEU A 83 -17.58 -40.07 7.13
N VAL A 84 -18.91 -40.14 7.11
CA VAL A 84 -19.71 -41.34 7.36
C VAL A 84 -20.97 -41.08 6.51
N ALA A 85 -21.32 -41.80 5.45
CA ALA A 85 -21.25 -43.21 5.17
C ALA A 85 -21.36 -43.42 3.66
N GLU A 86 -20.90 -44.56 3.15
CA GLU A 86 -21.69 -45.51 2.34
C GLU A 86 -20.76 -46.48 1.61
N VAL A 87 -20.44 -47.61 2.25
CA VAL A 87 -20.64 -48.95 1.66
C VAL A 87 -20.89 -49.91 2.83
N VAL A 88 -22.15 -50.31 2.96
CA VAL A 88 -22.67 -51.33 3.88
C VAL A 88 -22.29 -52.72 3.37
N SER A 89 -21.76 -53.58 4.27
CA SER A 89 -21.94 -55.04 4.28
C SER A 89 -21.49 -55.58 5.66
N GLU A 90 -22.44 -56.06 6.47
CA GLU A 90 -22.28 -56.85 7.71
C GLU A 90 -21.48 -56.25 8.90
N ASP A 91 -21.96 -55.16 9.51
CA ASP A 91 -22.04 -54.93 10.98
C ASP A 91 -22.68 -53.55 11.26
N MET A 92 -23.52 -53.48 12.30
CA MET A 92 -24.16 -52.28 12.89
C MET A 92 -25.19 -51.49 12.05
N GLU A 93 -26.48 -51.70 12.34
CA GLU A 93 -27.62 -50.97 11.77
C GLU A 93 -28.04 -49.78 12.67
N SER A 94 -28.11 -48.60 12.05
CA SER A 94 -28.29 -47.27 12.65
C SER A 94 -29.76 -46.89 12.80
N VAL A 95 -30.15 -46.47 14.01
CA VAL A 95 -31.34 -45.65 14.26
C VAL A 95 -30.90 -44.20 14.51
N LYS A 96 -31.39 -43.32 13.65
CA LYS A 96 -31.34 -41.84 13.65
C LYS A 96 -31.40 -41.20 15.06
N PRO A 97 -30.80 -40.00 15.24
CA PRO A 97 -31.45 -39.03 16.10
C PRO A 97 -31.59 -37.66 15.41
N THR A 98 -32.85 -37.30 15.17
CA THR A 98 -33.29 -35.91 15.20
C THR A 98 -33.70 -35.62 16.64
N SER A 99 -33.00 -34.71 17.34
CA SER A 99 -33.61 -33.80 18.31
C SER A 99 -32.58 -32.83 18.88
N THR A 100 -32.66 -31.58 18.42
CA THR A 100 -32.48 -30.32 19.14
C THR A 100 -32.01 -30.43 20.59
N THR A 101 -30.75 -30.09 20.85
CA THR A 101 -30.35 -29.16 21.91
C THR A 101 -29.07 -28.49 21.43
N SER A 102 -29.17 -27.21 21.09
CA SER A 102 -28.03 -26.38 20.71
C SER A 102 -27.03 -26.36 21.85
N PHE A 103 -25.91 -27.07 21.75
CA PHE A 103 -24.81 -26.91 22.68
C PHE A 103 -24.07 -25.61 22.30
N ASP A 104 -24.45 -24.52 22.95
CA ASP A 104 -23.82 -23.21 22.74
C ASP A 104 -22.48 -23.14 23.48
N TYR A 105 -21.42 -23.54 22.78
CA TYR A 105 -20.04 -23.46 23.25
C TYR A 105 -19.65 -22.04 23.69
N SER A 106 -20.23 -21.01 23.08
CA SER A 106 -19.90 -19.61 23.38
C SER A 106 -20.50 -19.15 24.71
N GLU A 107 -21.69 -19.66 25.05
CA GLU A 107 -22.34 -19.45 26.33
C GLU A 107 -21.64 -20.23 27.45
N CYS A 108 -21.33 -21.51 27.21
CA CYS A 108 -20.58 -22.33 28.17
C CYS A 108 -19.20 -21.75 28.49
N LYS A 109 -18.49 -21.21 27.47
CA LYS A 109 -17.21 -20.53 27.67
C LYS A 109 -17.34 -19.25 28.49
N ARG A 110 -18.41 -18.46 28.31
CA ARG A 110 -18.68 -17.27 29.11
C ARG A 110 -18.94 -17.62 30.57
N ASN A 111 -19.84 -18.56 30.82
CA ASN A 111 -20.21 -18.98 32.17
C ASN A 111 -19.01 -19.56 32.94
N ALA A 112 -18.13 -20.31 32.27
CA ALA A 112 -16.90 -20.83 32.88
C ALA A 112 -15.88 -19.74 33.24
N LEU A 113 -15.81 -18.64 32.49
CA LEU A 113 -14.92 -17.51 32.80
C LEU A 113 -15.49 -16.64 33.92
N GLU A 114 -16.80 -16.41 33.92
CA GLU A 114 -17.50 -15.66 34.97
C GLU A 114 -17.38 -16.37 36.32
N LEU A 115 -17.51 -17.70 36.35
CA LEU A 115 -17.30 -18.48 37.58
C LEU A 115 -15.89 -18.32 38.14
N ARG A 116 -14.86 -18.36 37.28
CA ARG A 116 -13.46 -18.16 37.68
C ARG A 116 -13.20 -16.74 38.18
N LEU A 117 -13.78 -15.74 37.53
CA LEU A 117 -13.69 -14.35 38.01
C LEU A 117 -14.32 -14.23 39.41
N ASN A 118 -15.48 -14.86 39.62
CA ASN A 118 -16.16 -14.82 40.90
C ASN A 118 -15.36 -15.53 42.00
N GLU A 119 -14.72 -16.67 41.70
CA GLU A 119 -13.81 -17.36 42.63
C GLU A 119 -12.61 -16.49 43.04
N GLU A 120 -12.06 -15.71 42.11
CA GLU A 120 -10.97 -14.78 42.39
C GLU A 120 -11.44 -13.56 43.19
N LEU A 121 -12.61 -13.00 42.85
CA LEU A 121 -13.22 -11.90 43.61
C LEU A 121 -13.54 -12.32 45.05
N GLU A 122 -14.00 -13.55 45.27
CA GLU A 122 -14.24 -14.07 46.62
C GLU A 122 -12.95 -14.23 47.43
N LYS A 123 -11.80 -14.54 46.80
CA LYS A 123 -10.48 -14.52 47.47
C LYS A 123 -10.10 -13.10 47.88
N VAL A 124 -10.26 -12.12 46.97
CA VAL A 124 -9.99 -10.70 47.28
C VAL A 124 -10.88 -10.25 48.44
N LYS A 125 -12.17 -10.53 48.37
CA LYS A 125 -13.14 -10.21 49.43
C LYS A 125 -12.77 -10.85 50.77
N THR A 126 -12.39 -12.12 50.76
CA THR A 126 -11.93 -12.83 51.98
C THR A 126 -10.74 -12.11 52.62
N ILE A 127 -9.83 -11.57 51.82
CA ILE A 127 -8.63 -10.89 52.30
C ILE A 127 -8.96 -9.49 52.81
N ILE A 128 -9.83 -8.75 52.12
CA ILE A 128 -10.36 -7.48 52.64
C ILE A 128 -11.06 -7.69 53.99
N THR A 129 -11.92 -8.71 54.11
CA THR A 129 -12.60 -9.04 55.37
C THR A 129 -11.62 -9.43 56.47
N TYR A 130 -10.64 -10.29 56.16
CA TYR A 130 -9.57 -10.64 57.10
C TYR A 130 -8.79 -9.40 57.58
N SER A 131 -8.46 -8.49 56.66
CA SER A 131 -7.74 -7.26 56.97
C SER A 131 -8.56 -6.31 57.84
N GLN A 132 -9.88 -6.22 57.60
CA GLN A 132 -10.80 -5.49 58.47
C GLN A 132 -10.81 -6.10 59.88
N GLU A 133 -11.12 -7.39 60.00
CA GLU A 133 -11.21 -8.06 61.31
C GLU A 133 -9.90 -7.99 62.10
N THR A 134 -8.75 -8.04 61.43
CA THR A 134 -7.44 -8.00 62.06
C THR A 134 -7.04 -6.59 62.52
N LEU A 135 -7.41 -5.55 61.77
CA LEU A 135 -6.92 -4.19 62.01
C LEU A 135 -7.92 -3.27 62.70
N ILE A 136 -9.24 -3.57 62.68
CA ILE A 136 -10.30 -2.81 63.38
C ILE A 136 -9.92 -2.39 64.82
N PRO A 137 -9.27 -3.22 65.66
CA PRO A 137 -8.91 -2.82 67.02
C PRO A 137 -7.79 -1.76 67.11
N TYR A 138 -7.04 -1.54 66.02
CA TYR A 138 -5.76 -0.82 66.02
C TYR A 138 -5.73 0.41 65.09
N ILE A 139 -6.85 0.75 64.44
CA ILE A 139 -6.94 1.81 63.43
C ILE A 139 -8.32 2.51 63.51
N SER A 140 -8.42 3.76 63.05
CA SER A 140 -9.71 4.44 62.95
C SER A 140 -10.53 3.93 61.76
N GLU A 141 -11.85 4.13 61.77
CA GLU A 141 -12.73 3.69 60.69
C GLU A 141 -12.36 4.32 59.33
N GLU A 142 -11.93 5.57 59.33
CA GLU A 142 -11.53 6.31 58.14
C GLU A 142 -10.23 5.77 57.54
N GLU A 143 -9.25 5.49 58.40
CA GLU A 143 -7.95 4.96 58.01
C GLU A 143 -8.07 3.47 57.59
N LEU A 144 -8.99 2.72 58.21
CA LEU A 144 -9.32 1.37 57.78
C LEU A 144 -9.92 1.34 56.38
N LYS A 145 -10.82 2.28 56.08
CA LYS A 145 -11.47 2.38 54.78
C LYS A 145 -10.44 2.68 53.69
N LYS A 146 -9.53 3.63 53.92
CA LYS A 146 -8.41 3.92 53.02
C LYS A 146 -7.54 2.69 52.79
N LEU A 147 -7.18 1.98 53.85
CA LEU A 147 -6.38 0.75 53.73
C LEU A 147 -7.09 -0.32 52.90
N CYS A 148 -8.40 -0.50 53.06
CA CYS A 148 -9.17 -1.45 52.26
C CYS A 148 -9.21 -1.07 50.78
N GLU A 149 -9.31 0.23 50.48
CA GLU A 149 -9.26 0.75 49.11
C GLU A 149 -7.88 0.54 48.46
N GLU A 150 -6.80 0.86 49.18
CA GLU A 150 -5.43 0.62 48.74
C GLU A 150 -5.15 -0.88 48.55
N LEU A 151 -5.62 -1.72 49.47
CA LEU A 151 -5.49 -3.17 49.40
C LEU A 151 -6.28 -3.73 48.21
N TRP A 152 -7.48 -3.22 47.93
CA TRP A 152 -8.26 -3.59 46.75
C TRP A 152 -7.50 -3.27 45.46
N LEU A 153 -6.93 -2.08 45.35
CA LEU A 153 -6.10 -1.68 44.20
C LEU A 153 -4.87 -2.60 44.06
N PHE A 154 -4.24 -2.96 45.17
CA PHE A 154 -3.08 -3.86 45.19
C PHE A 154 -3.46 -5.26 44.70
N LEU A 155 -4.55 -5.82 45.22
CA LEU A 155 -5.01 -7.17 44.89
C LEU A 155 -5.55 -7.27 43.45
N THR A 156 -6.05 -6.17 42.89
CA THR A 156 -6.49 -6.08 41.49
C THR A 156 -5.38 -5.67 40.53
N SER A 157 -4.13 -5.54 41.00
CA SER A 157 -2.94 -5.13 40.22
C SER A 157 -3.04 -3.73 39.59
N GLN A 158 -3.86 -2.85 40.18
CA GLN A 158 -4.06 -1.45 39.76
C GLN A 158 -3.37 -0.44 40.70
N TRP A 159 -2.61 -0.93 41.67
CA TRP A 159 -1.96 -0.10 42.67
C TRP A 159 -0.76 0.66 42.11
N ASN A 160 -0.73 1.97 42.38
CA ASN A 160 0.36 2.85 42.00
C ASN A 160 1.07 3.38 43.24
N GLN A 161 2.38 3.14 43.33
CA GLN A 161 3.18 3.58 44.46
C GLN A 161 3.24 5.11 44.58
N ASP A 162 3.15 5.85 43.47
CA ASP A 162 3.27 7.31 43.45
C ASP A 162 2.01 8.04 43.96
N GLU A 163 0.87 7.32 44.04
CA GLU A 163 -0.43 7.85 44.48
C GLU A 163 -0.89 7.27 45.83
N ALA A 164 -0.11 6.36 46.40
CA ALA A 164 -0.47 5.61 47.59
C ALA A 164 -0.64 6.53 48.81
N GLN A 165 -1.77 6.39 49.51
CA GLN A 165 -2.02 7.15 50.72
C GLN A 165 -1.37 6.50 51.93
N ALA A 166 -0.61 7.29 52.71
CA ALA A 166 -0.05 6.81 53.97
C ALA A 166 -1.17 6.58 54.99
N VAL A 167 -1.26 5.35 55.49
CA VAL A 167 -2.22 4.96 56.52
C VAL A 167 -1.53 5.00 57.88
N THR A 168 -2.14 5.71 58.83
CA THR A 168 -1.63 5.79 60.21
C THR A 168 -2.12 4.60 61.04
N ILE A 169 -1.20 3.91 61.69
CA ILE A 169 -1.48 2.70 62.48
C ILE A 169 -1.12 2.97 63.95
N SER A 170 -1.90 2.43 64.88
CA SER A 170 -1.60 2.51 66.32
C SER A 170 -0.22 1.96 66.65
N SER A 171 0.47 2.60 67.61
CA SER A 171 1.79 2.19 68.09
C SER A 171 1.79 0.85 68.86
N GLU A 172 0.61 0.29 69.14
CA GLU A 172 0.45 -1.04 69.73
C GLU A 172 0.83 -2.17 68.77
N LEU A 173 0.77 -1.92 67.46
CA LEU A 173 1.10 -2.91 66.44
C LEU A 173 2.59 -2.90 66.14
N LYS A 174 3.29 -4.02 66.38
CA LYS A 174 4.73 -4.09 66.14
C LYS A 174 5.02 -4.37 64.66
N THR A 175 6.22 -4.00 64.21
CA THR A 175 6.71 -4.30 62.86
C THR A 175 6.64 -5.79 62.51
N ILE A 176 6.82 -6.68 63.49
CA ILE A 176 6.68 -8.13 63.30
C ILE A 176 5.23 -8.53 62.99
N ASP A 177 4.25 -7.91 63.64
CA ASP A 177 2.82 -8.18 63.43
C ASP A 177 2.39 -7.70 62.02
N LEU A 178 2.90 -6.54 61.58
CA LEU A 178 2.73 -6.02 60.22
C LEU A 178 3.35 -6.93 59.15
N MET A 179 4.51 -7.52 59.44
CA MET A 179 5.15 -8.47 58.53
C MET A 179 4.35 -9.77 58.42
N HIS A 180 3.82 -10.29 59.54
CA HIS A 180 2.94 -11.45 59.54
C HIS A 180 1.62 -11.18 58.80
N PHE A 181 1.06 -10.00 58.99
CA PHE A 181 -0.11 -9.52 58.26
C PHE A 181 0.12 -9.51 56.74
N GLY A 182 1.22 -8.91 56.28
CA GLY A 182 1.59 -8.91 54.86
C GLY A 182 1.79 -10.32 54.29
N TRP A 183 2.38 -11.24 55.07
CA TRP A 183 2.52 -12.64 54.67
C TRP A 183 1.18 -13.38 54.54
N ASN A 184 0.23 -13.11 55.44
CA ASN A 184 -1.11 -13.72 55.40
C ASN A 184 -1.91 -13.22 54.20
N ILE A 185 -1.81 -11.93 53.86
CA ILE A 185 -2.38 -11.36 52.63
C ILE A 185 -1.82 -12.06 51.39
N GLY A 186 -0.50 -12.28 51.34
CA GLY A 186 0.14 -12.90 50.18
C GLY A 186 -0.06 -14.42 50.06
N THR A 187 -0.51 -15.10 51.11
CA THR A 187 -0.56 -16.58 51.15
C THR A 187 -1.58 -17.20 50.18
N PRO A 188 -2.82 -16.70 50.07
CA PRO A 188 -3.79 -17.15 49.07
C PRO A 188 -3.29 -17.01 47.62
N PHE A 189 -2.40 -16.05 47.36
CA PHE A 189 -1.86 -15.72 46.03
C PHE A 189 -0.57 -16.47 45.66
N LYS A 190 -0.05 -17.35 46.51
CA LYS A 190 1.20 -18.10 46.26
C LYS A 190 1.15 -19.05 45.06
N LYS A 191 -0.04 -19.32 44.50
CA LYS A 191 -0.20 -19.96 43.19
C LYS A 191 -0.41 -18.87 42.12
N LYS A 192 0.70 -18.40 41.52
CA LYS A 192 0.80 -17.60 40.28
C LYS A 192 -0.45 -16.78 39.93
N GLN A 193 -0.67 -15.67 40.64
CA GLN A 193 -1.92 -14.90 40.59
C GLN A 193 -1.77 -13.41 40.25
N GLY A 194 -0.78 -13.06 39.43
CA GLY A 194 -0.90 -11.86 38.57
C GLY A 194 -1.47 -12.20 37.19
N GLN A 195 -1.43 -13.48 36.79
CA GLN A 195 -1.71 -13.90 35.43
C GLN A 195 -3.15 -14.35 35.21
N ALA A 196 -3.91 -14.80 36.21
CA ALA A 196 -5.25 -15.36 35.97
C ALA A 196 -6.34 -14.29 35.78
N ILE A 197 -6.30 -13.20 36.57
CA ILE A 197 -7.20 -12.05 36.40
C ILE A 197 -6.80 -11.28 35.13
N GLN A 198 -5.49 -11.11 34.91
CA GLN A 198 -4.94 -10.57 33.66
C GLN A 198 -5.32 -11.44 32.45
N GLU A 199 -5.24 -12.77 32.49
CA GLU A 199 -5.55 -13.66 31.35
C GLU A 199 -7.05 -13.69 31.03
N VAL A 200 -7.93 -13.54 32.02
CA VAL A 200 -9.38 -13.43 31.81
C VAL A 200 -9.74 -12.05 31.25
N TYR A 201 -9.11 -10.97 31.76
CA TYR A 201 -9.22 -9.63 31.17
C TYR A 201 -8.57 -9.55 29.78
N GLU A 202 -7.45 -10.23 29.55
CA GLU A 202 -6.70 -10.34 28.30
C GLU A 202 -7.45 -11.21 27.29
N LYS A 203 -8.31 -12.14 27.72
CA LYS A 203 -9.23 -12.89 26.85
C LYS A 203 -10.51 -12.12 26.50
N LEU A 204 -11.00 -11.27 27.40
CA LEU A 204 -12.06 -10.30 27.12
C LEU A 204 -11.52 -9.18 26.19
N GLU A 205 -10.30 -8.74 26.45
CA GLU A 205 -9.47 -7.93 25.57
C GLU A 205 -9.05 -8.72 24.33
N GLU A 206 -8.97 -10.06 24.31
CA GLU A 206 -8.73 -10.87 23.11
C GLU A 206 -9.95 -10.80 22.17
N THR A 207 -11.16 -10.75 22.72
CA THR A 207 -12.38 -10.55 21.92
C THR A 207 -12.55 -9.11 21.45
N ASN A 208 -12.20 -8.12 22.29
CA ASN A 208 -12.11 -6.72 21.89
C ASN A 208 -10.94 -6.48 20.93
N THR A 209 -9.86 -7.23 21.06
CA THR A 209 -8.70 -7.21 20.16
C THR A 209 -8.87 -8.08 18.96
N LEU A 210 -9.84 -9.00 18.90
CA LEU A 210 -10.24 -9.64 17.64
C LEU A 210 -11.09 -8.67 16.81
N ALA A 211 -11.90 -7.85 17.49
CA ALA A 211 -12.58 -6.71 16.88
C ALA A 211 -11.58 -5.61 16.47
N THR A 212 -10.62 -5.22 17.33
CA THR A 212 -9.55 -4.29 16.93
C THR A 212 -8.54 -4.91 15.98
N LYS A 213 -8.30 -6.22 15.96
CA LYS A 213 -7.47 -6.96 14.98
C LYS A 213 -8.18 -7.05 13.65
N ASN A 214 -9.50 -7.22 13.61
CA ASN A 214 -10.24 -7.06 12.35
C ASN A 214 -10.15 -5.61 11.86
N ILE A 215 -10.22 -4.61 12.75
CA ILE A 215 -10.00 -3.20 12.39
C ILE A 215 -8.54 -2.93 11.97
N TYR A 216 -7.55 -3.51 12.66
CA TYR A 216 -6.13 -3.40 12.38
C TYR A 216 -5.75 -4.17 11.11
N VAL A 217 -6.39 -5.30 10.81
CA VAL A 217 -6.25 -6.03 9.54
C VAL A 217 -6.90 -5.21 8.44
N LEU A 218 -8.07 -4.60 8.65
CA LEU A 218 -8.67 -3.66 7.69
C LEU A 218 -7.74 -2.45 7.42
N PHE A 219 -7.09 -1.97 8.48
CA PHE A 219 -6.16 -0.84 8.44
C PHE A 219 -4.81 -1.21 7.79
N ASP A 220 -4.26 -2.37 8.10
CA ASP A 220 -3.03 -2.89 7.52
C ASP A 220 -3.25 -3.23 6.05
N VAL A 221 -4.39 -3.80 5.70
CA VAL A 221 -4.83 -4.00 4.31
C VAL A 221 -4.95 -2.66 3.60
N LYS A 222 -5.55 -1.65 4.22
CA LYS A 222 -5.61 -0.30 3.66
C LYS A 222 -4.22 0.29 3.41
N ARG A 223 -3.29 0.12 4.35
CA ARG A 223 -1.91 0.59 4.23
C ARG A 223 -1.12 -0.19 3.16
N TRP A 224 -1.23 -1.51 3.13
CA TRP A 224 -0.60 -2.36 2.11
C TRP A 224 -1.17 -2.09 0.72
N ALA A 225 -2.47 -1.81 0.61
CA ALA A 225 -3.08 -1.39 -0.64
C ALA A 225 -2.41 -0.12 -1.16
N GLU A 226 -2.14 0.88 -0.31
CA GLU A 226 -1.39 2.06 -0.75
C GLU A 226 -0.02 1.70 -1.32
N TRP A 227 0.76 0.85 -0.65
CA TRP A 227 2.06 0.38 -1.16
C TRP A 227 1.97 -0.41 -2.46
N VAL A 228 0.94 -1.24 -2.62
CA VAL A 228 0.70 -2.01 -3.86
C VAL A 228 0.27 -1.08 -5.00
N ALA A 229 -0.56 -0.07 -4.72
CA ALA A 229 -0.91 0.96 -5.69
C ALA A 229 0.34 1.74 -6.15
N TRP A 230 1.24 2.08 -5.23
CA TRP A 230 2.54 2.69 -5.53
C TRP A 230 3.43 1.76 -6.38
N ALA A 231 3.49 0.48 -6.06
CA ALA A 231 4.27 -0.50 -6.82
C ALA A 231 3.74 -0.67 -8.25
N ILE A 232 2.41 -0.75 -8.43
CA ILE A 232 1.77 -0.81 -9.75
C ILE A 232 2.04 0.47 -10.53
N LEU A 233 1.94 1.64 -9.89
CA LEU A 233 2.27 2.91 -10.54
C LEU A 233 3.72 2.92 -11.04
N ILE A 234 4.68 2.54 -10.20
CA ILE A 234 6.09 2.46 -10.58
C ILE A 234 6.30 1.46 -11.72
N LEU A 235 5.63 0.32 -11.68
CA LEU A 235 5.71 -0.70 -12.73
C LEU A 235 5.19 -0.15 -14.07
N VAL A 236 4.02 0.50 -14.07
CA VAL A 236 3.45 1.15 -15.26
C VAL A 236 4.37 2.25 -15.77
N LEU A 237 4.99 3.05 -14.88
CA LEU A 237 5.97 4.06 -15.28
C LEU A 237 7.24 3.45 -15.87
N SER A 238 7.73 2.35 -15.31
CA SER A 238 8.89 1.64 -15.88
C SER A 238 8.58 1.08 -17.27
N ALA A 239 7.36 0.58 -17.46
CA ALA A 239 6.90 0.06 -18.74
C ALA A 239 6.72 1.17 -19.78
N THR A 240 6.16 2.32 -19.40
CA THR A 240 6.01 3.46 -20.33
C THR A 240 7.35 4.07 -20.69
N VAL A 241 8.29 4.19 -19.75
CA VAL A 241 9.66 4.63 -20.03
C VAL A 241 10.40 3.63 -20.92
N GLY A 242 10.30 2.34 -20.61
CA GLY A 242 10.90 1.28 -21.43
C GLY A 242 10.36 1.28 -22.86
N TRP A 243 9.04 1.43 -23.01
CA TRP A 243 8.39 1.56 -24.31
C TRP A 243 8.83 2.83 -25.06
N ALA A 244 8.92 3.97 -24.38
CA ALA A 244 9.39 5.22 -24.98
C ALA A 244 10.84 5.13 -25.46
N VAL A 245 11.73 4.50 -24.68
CA VAL A 245 13.12 4.26 -25.07
C VAL A 245 13.18 3.31 -26.26
N HIS A 246 12.39 2.24 -26.27
CA HIS A 246 12.31 1.31 -27.39
C HIS A 246 11.80 2.00 -28.66
N LEU A 247 10.76 2.82 -28.55
CA LEU A 247 10.20 3.58 -29.66
C LEU A 247 11.19 4.62 -30.20
N HIS A 248 11.91 5.31 -29.30
CA HIS A 248 12.96 6.26 -29.69
C HIS A 248 14.13 5.57 -30.38
N SER A 249 14.56 4.42 -29.86
CA SER A 249 15.60 3.59 -30.49
C SER A 249 15.16 3.13 -31.86
N SER A 250 13.93 2.63 -31.99
CA SER A 250 13.36 2.19 -33.26
C SER A 250 13.25 3.34 -34.25
N ASN A 251 12.77 4.51 -33.81
CA ASN A 251 12.67 5.70 -34.65
C ASN A 251 14.06 6.18 -35.13
N LYS A 252 15.08 6.13 -34.28
CA LYS A 252 16.47 6.41 -34.70
C LYS A 252 16.94 5.46 -35.80
N THR A 253 16.72 4.16 -35.65
CA THR A 253 17.10 3.18 -36.68
C THR A 253 16.39 3.42 -38.01
N LEU A 254 15.12 3.82 -37.99
CA LEU A 254 14.37 4.18 -39.20
C LEU A 254 14.91 5.47 -39.85
N GLN A 255 15.27 6.48 -39.04
CA GLN A 255 15.89 7.70 -39.55
C GLN A 255 17.24 7.42 -40.20
N GLU A 256 18.07 6.58 -39.58
CA GLU A 256 19.37 6.17 -40.14
C GLU A 256 19.19 5.38 -41.45
N GLN A 257 18.27 4.42 -41.50
CA GLN A 257 17.96 3.67 -42.73
C GLN A 257 17.45 4.58 -43.85
N SER A 258 16.50 5.47 -43.54
CA SER A 258 15.95 6.41 -44.54
C SER A 258 17.01 7.38 -45.08
N LEU A 259 17.94 7.83 -44.24
CA LEU A 259 19.06 8.68 -44.66
C LEU A 259 20.01 7.92 -45.59
N LYS A 260 20.34 6.65 -45.27
CA LYS A 260 21.14 5.79 -46.15
C LYS A 260 20.50 5.68 -47.54
N TYR A 261 19.20 5.42 -47.63
CA TYR A 261 18.49 5.33 -48.91
C TYR A 261 18.48 6.66 -49.71
N ARG A 262 18.33 7.81 -49.04
CA ARG A 262 18.32 9.12 -49.70
C ARG A 262 19.70 9.51 -50.24
N VAL A 263 20.77 9.21 -49.50
CA VAL A 263 22.15 9.42 -49.95
C VAL A 263 22.44 8.55 -51.18
N LEU A 264 22.09 7.25 -51.13
CA LEU A 264 22.27 6.34 -52.26
C LEU A 264 21.51 6.82 -53.52
N ARG A 265 20.35 7.45 -53.36
CA ARG A 265 19.60 8.04 -54.48
C ARG A 265 20.24 9.31 -55.02
N MET A 266 20.88 10.12 -54.19
CA MET A 266 21.60 11.31 -54.65
C MET A 266 22.80 10.93 -55.51
N GLU A 267 23.57 9.94 -55.08
CA GLU A 267 24.86 9.62 -55.69
C GLU A 267 24.72 8.91 -57.04
N ASP A 268 23.49 8.60 -57.47
CA ASP A 268 23.08 8.02 -58.76
C ASP A 268 23.88 6.77 -59.18
N LYS A 269 24.60 6.16 -58.23
CA LYS A 269 25.46 4.99 -58.41
C LYS A 269 25.20 4.02 -57.29
N ALA A 270 24.52 2.92 -57.61
CA ALA A 270 24.43 1.74 -56.77
C ALA A 270 25.79 0.99 -56.77
N ASP A 271 26.88 1.69 -56.50
CA ASP A 271 28.21 1.10 -56.41
C ASP A 271 28.39 0.47 -55.03
N ARG A 272 28.92 -0.76 -55.01
CA ARG A 272 29.10 -1.53 -53.79
C ARG A 272 30.07 -0.85 -52.83
N GLU A 273 31.03 -0.09 -53.36
CA GLU A 273 32.04 0.63 -52.56
C GLU A 273 31.41 1.78 -51.74
N VAL A 274 30.52 2.56 -52.35
CA VAL A 274 29.77 3.64 -51.67
C VAL A 274 28.89 3.09 -50.56
N TYR A 275 28.22 1.95 -50.80
CA TYR A 275 27.41 1.29 -49.77
C TYR A 275 28.27 0.85 -48.58
N LEU A 276 29.43 0.22 -48.81
CA LEU A 276 30.32 -0.26 -47.75
C LEU A 276 30.93 0.91 -46.94
N GLN A 277 31.29 2.00 -47.61
CA GLN A 277 31.76 3.22 -46.93
C GLN A 277 30.65 3.81 -46.07
N LEU A 278 29.44 3.95 -46.61
CA LEU A 278 28.29 4.46 -45.86
C LEU A 278 27.90 3.53 -44.71
N ASP A 279 27.97 2.22 -44.88
CA ASP A 279 27.65 1.28 -43.79
C ASP A 279 28.67 1.38 -42.66
N SER A 280 29.97 1.45 -43.00
CA SER A 280 31.04 1.63 -42.02
C SER A 280 30.92 2.94 -41.22
N LEU A 281 30.47 4.03 -41.86
CA LEU A 281 30.26 5.33 -41.22
C LEU A 281 29.15 5.33 -40.17
N PHE A 282 28.13 4.48 -40.34
CA PHE A 282 27.02 4.36 -39.40
C PHE A 282 27.27 3.27 -38.35
N GLU A 283 28.09 2.26 -38.65
CA GLU A 283 28.42 1.17 -37.73
C GLU A 283 29.55 1.55 -36.75
N SER A 284 30.56 2.30 -37.20
CA SER A 284 31.67 2.78 -36.35
C SER A 284 31.32 4.10 -35.64
N ASN A 285 30.48 4.04 -34.61
CA ASN A 285 30.10 5.17 -33.74
C ASN A 285 29.84 6.50 -34.49
N PRO A 286 28.61 6.73 -34.98
CA PRO A 286 28.31 7.83 -35.89
C PRO A 286 28.67 9.20 -35.30
N SER A 287 29.63 9.87 -35.93
CA SER A 287 29.96 11.26 -35.64
C SER A 287 28.71 12.13 -35.92
N LYS A 288 28.15 12.77 -34.89
CA LYS A 288 26.97 13.65 -35.02
C LYS A 288 27.17 14.75 -36.06
N THR A 289 28.41 15.18 -36.28
CA THR A 289 28.78 16.18 -37.27
C THR A 289 28.71 15.65 -38.69
N THR A 290 29.16 14.42 -38.94
CA THR A 290 29.12 13.79 -40.27
C THR A 290 27.68 13.49 -40.69
N ILE A 291 26.84 12.98 -39.79
CA ILE A 291 25.40 12.78 -40.08
C ILE A 291 24.72 14.10 -40.46
N ARG A 292 25.02 15.19 -39.73
CA ARG A 292 24.44 16.51 -40.02
C ARG A 292 24.89 17.04 -41.38
N GLN A 293 26.15 16.85 -41.74
CA GLN A 293 26.67 17.24 -43.05
C GLN A 293 25.95 16.48 -44.18
N LEU A 294 25.84 15.14 -44.07
CA LEU A 294 25.10 14.33 -45.03
C LEU A 294 23.63 14.73 -45.13
N GLN A 295 22.96 15.01 -44.01
CA GLN A 295 21.58 15.51 -44.02
C GLN A 295 21.44 16.85 -44.75
N GLN A 296 22.39 17.77 -44.54
CA GLN A 296 22.39 19.06 -45.22
C GLN A 296 22.59 18.92 -46.73
N GLU A 297 23.54 18.07 -47.13
CA GLU A 297 23.81 17.79 -48.54
C GLU A 297 22.60 17.16 -49.23
N VAL A 298 21.97 16.15 -48.62
CA VAL A 298 20.73 15.53 -49.11
C VAL A 298 19.60 16.54 -49.24
N THR A 299 19.41 17.38 -48.23
CA THR A 299 18.36 18.40 -48.26
C THR A 299 18.60 19.44 -49.34
N GLN A 300 19.87 19.83 -49.58
CA GLN A 300 20.22 20.77 -50.64
C GLN A 300 19.99 20.16 -52.02
N TYR A 301 20.39 18.91 -52.24
CA TYR A 301 20.16 18.19 -53.49
C TYR A 301 18.67 18.03 -53.79
N GLU A 302 17.86 17.57 -52.83
CA GLU A 302 16.41 17.42 -53.02
C GLU A 302 15.74 18.75 -53.36
N LYS A 303 16.17 19.85 -52.72
CA LYS A 303 15.66 21.19 -53.02
C LYS A 303 16.09 21.67 -54.41
N ALA A 304 17.30 21.34 -54.85
CA ALA A 304 17.76 21.63 -56.20
C ALA A 304 16.95 20.86 -57.25
N LEU A 305 16.71 19.56 -57.01
CA LEU A 305 15.91 18.70 -57.87
C LEU A 305 14.46 19.20 -57.96
N GLN A 306 13.87 19.63 -56.84
CA GLN A 306 12.53 20.20 -56.82
C GLN A 306 12.43 21.49 -57.66
N ARG A 307 13.40 22.40 -57.50
CA ARG A 307 13.45 23.63 -58.32
C ARG A 307 13.62 23.31 -59.80
N GLN A 308 14.43 22.31 -60.14
CA GLN A 308 14.61 21.88 -61.52
C GLN A 308 13.30 21.33 -62.10
N ALA A 309 12.55 20.54 -61.33
CA ALA A 309 11.25 20.04 -61.74
C ALA A 309 10.20 21.16 -61.92
N GLU A 310 10.20 22.16 -61.03
CA GLU A 310 9.34 23.36 -61.14
C GLU A 310 9.66 24.18 -62.39
N LEU A 311 10.94 24.43 -62.67
CA LEU A 311 11.38 25.16 -63.86
C LEU A 311 11.02 24.39 -65.14
N LEU A 312 11.17 23.07 -65.14
CA LEU A 312 10.78 22.23 -66.26
C LEU A 312 9.27 22.29 -66.50
N HIS A 313 8.48 22.26 -65.43
CA HIS A 313 7.03 22.40 -65.53
C HIS A 313 6.61 23.77 -66.08
N GLN A 314 7.27 24.85 -65.62
CA GLN A 314 7.05 26.20 -66.15
C GLN A 314 7.41 26.30 -67.64
N GLN A 315 8.54 25.71 -68.04
CA GLN A 315 8.95 25.69 -69.45
C GLN A 315 7.92 24.96 -70.33
N GLN A 316 7.37 23.84 -69.85
CA GLN A 316 6.32 23.11 -70.54
C GLN A 316 5.05 23.96 -70.70
N GLN A 317 4.62 24.66 -69.65
CA GLN A 317 3.44 25.53 -69.71
C GLN A 317 3.63 26.67 -70.72
N LEU A 318 4.78 27.35 -70.68
CA LEU A 318 5.09 28.43 -71.63
C LEU A 318 5.14 27.92 -73.08
N THR A 319 5.65 26.70 -73.30
CA THR A 319 5.68 26.09 -74.64
C THR A 319 4.27 25.81 -75.16
N LEU A 320 3.39 25.26 -74.31
CA LEU A 320 1.99 25.01 -74.67
C LEU A 320 1.21 26.32 -74.93
N GLU A 321 1.46 27.36 -74.15
CA GLU A 321 0.87 28.69 -74.39
C GLU A 321 1.36 29.28 -75.73
N GLN A 322 2.65 29.14 -76.04
CA GLN A 322 3.21 29.60 -77.30
C GLN A 322 2.60 28.85 -78.50
N GLU A 323 2.44 27.53 -78.41
CA GLU A 323 1.77 26.73 -79.44
C GLU A 323 0.32 27.16 -79.62
N ARG A 324 -0.42 27.36 -78.52
CA ARG A 324 -1.81 27.82 -78.56
C ARG A 324 -1.95 29.17 -79.24
N LEU A 325 -1.12 30.16 -78.85
CA LEU A 325 -1.15 31.49 -79.45
C LEU A 325 -0.77 31.46 -80.94
N SER A 326 0.18 30.59 -81.33
CA SER A 326 0.53 30.41 -82.74
C SER A 326 -0.62 29.83 -83.57
N HIS A 327 -1.45 28.98 -82.97
CA HIS A 327 -2.64 28.42 -83.60
C HIS A 327 -3.80 29.44 -83.67
N GLU A 328 -3.89 30.40 -82.75
CA GLU A 328 -4.91 31.47 -82.78
C GLU A 328 -4.58 32.59 -83.79
N LEU A 329 -3.31 32.74 -84.18
CA LEU A 329 -2.82 33.77 -85.12
C LEU A 329 -2.78 33.35 -86.60
N ASN A 330 -2.92 32.06 -86.90
CA ASN A 330 -2.95 31.49 -88.27
C ASN A 330 -4.38 31.21 -88.73
#